data_AF-A0A537CC00-F1
#
_entry.id   AF-A0A537CC00-F1
#
_cell.length_a   1.000
_cell.length_b   1.000
_cell.length_c   1.000
_cell.angle_alpha   90.00
_cell.angle_beta   90.00
_cell.angle_gamma   90.00
#
_symmetry.space_group_name_H-M   'P 1'
#
loop_
_entity.id
_entity.type
_entity.pdbx_description
1 polymer ?
#
loop_
_entity_poly.entity_id
_entity_poly.type
_entity_poly.pdbx_seq_one_letter_code
_entity_poly.pdbx_strand_id
1 'polypeptide(L)'
;MLFGEMVSKLLEARTAVTCASLNCSNGQRTSTRMRAMQFRVSVDIALEPSVAFDEFVAEMSQALTRVGMRLEPGKDGRILEGKVEVGRVLSWLPGKEVLFEWRQANWKPDEVTKMGLRFEPVPDGTRVTIEHDQWGSLLGDRFGDWLTDRHARRPSGAQARAGYRDPVYHRPNFKVILRELSLTPSDFLLEVGCGGGALLQEALRSGCRAAAVDHSPEMVKLAQEVNHDAIKQRRLEVREAEADQLPFPNGKFTCAALTNVFGFLPDPHAVLVEIRRVLAKDGRLVFFTVSPEMRGTIAAPEPMASRIHFYKDEELMKLAREAGFVDVRVERPNLEPFAREAGVPEEHIQAFSGRDGQLTIALKT
;
A
#
# COMPACT_ATOMS: atom_id res chain seq x y z
N MET A 1 5.72 16.19 -2.25
CA MET A 1 6.14 15.14 -3.20
C MET A 1 7.37 14.34 -2.73
N LEU A 2 8.07 14.76 -1.66
CA LEU A 2 9.46 14.37 -1.41
C LEU A 2 9.70 13.55 -0.14
N PHE A 3 8.76 13.56 0.81
CA PHE A 3 8.90 12.83 2.08
C PHE A 3 8.67 11.31 1.91
N GLY A 4 7.72 10.92 1.07
CA GLY A 4 7.54 9.52 0.67
C GLY A 4 8.74 8.99 -0.10
N GLU A 5 9.38 9.80 -0.94
CA GLU A 5 10.63 9.42 -1.61
C GLU A 5 11.82 9.37 -0.64
N MET A 6 11.89 10.19 0.40
CA MET A 6 12.97 10.13 1.39
C MET A 6 12.85 8.91 2.30
N VAL A 7 11.62 8.59 2.77
CA VAL A 7 11.35 7.37 3.54
C VAL A 7 11.45 6.12 2.65
N SER A 8 10.99 6.17 1.40
CA SER A 8 11.21 5.11 0.39
C SER A 8 12.70 4.96 0.08
N LYS A 9 13.48 6.04 -0.04
CA LYS A 9 14.93 5.99 -0.25
C LYS A 9 15.71 5.53 0.98
N LEU A 10 15.26 5.82 2.19
CA LEU A 10 15.81 5.27 3.45
C LEU A 10 15.45 3.79 3.62
N LEU A 11 14.29 3.37 3.12
CA LEU A 11 13.88 1.97 3.02
C LEU A 11 14.52 1.25 1.82
N GLU A 12 14.88 1.94 0.74
CA GLU A 12 15.68 1.45 -0.41
C GLU A 12 17.18 1.51 -0.11
N ALA A 13 17.63 2.30 0.86
CA ALA A 13 18.98 2.23 1.43
C ALA A 13 19.20 0.88 2.14
N ARG A 14 18.13 0.14 2.44
CA ARG A 14 18.15 -1.29 2.76
C ARG A 14 18.71 -2.16 1.61
N THR A 15 18.72 -1.63 0.38
CA THR A 15 19.15 -2.31 -0.85
C THR A 15 20.30 -1.60 -1.57
N ALA A 16 20.48 -0.29 -1.41
CA ALA A 16 21.50 0.50 -2.13
C ALA A 16 22.79 0.79 -1.35
N VAL A 17 22.82 0.63 -0.02
CA VAL A 17 24.08 0.63 0.75
C VAL A 17 24.81 -0.72 0.62
N THR A 18 24.14 -1.73 0.08
CA THR A 18 24.78 -2.89 -0.54
C THR A 18 25.25 -2.53 -1.96
N CYS A 19 26.56 -2.30 -2.11
CA CYS A 19 27.30 -2.26 -3.38
C CYS A 19 27.01 -1.10 -4.37
N ALA A 20 27.62 0.08 -4.17
CA ALA A 20 27.95 0.94 -5.33
C ALA A 20 29.14 1.91 -5.17
N SER A 21 29.62 2.21 -3.95
CA SER A 21 30.69 3.22 -3.79
C SER A 21 31.77 2.95 -2.74
N LEU A 22 31.68 1.88 -1.93
CA LEU A 22 32.53 1.74 -0.73
C LEU A 22 33.45 0.50 -0.65
N ASN A 23 33.63 -0.29 -1.72
CA ASN A 23 34.57 -1.43 -1.74
C ASN A 23 34.54 -2.30 -0.44
N CYS A 24 33.34 -2.65 0.04
CA CYS A 24 33.18 -3.25 1.37
C CYS A 24 33.38 -4.79 1.34
N SER A 25 34.19 -5.28 2.27
CA SER A 25 34.37 -6.69 2.62
C SER A 25 33.26 -7.22 3.54
N ASN A 26 33.07 -8.55 3.53
CA ASN A 26 32.08 -9.30 4.32
C ASN A 26 32.17 -9.02 5.84
N GLY A 27 31.15 -8.38 6.45
CA GLY A 27 31.10 -8.24 7.91
C GLY A 27 29.99 -7.43 8.60
N GLN A 28 29.09 -6.73 7.89
CA GLN A 28 28.14 -5.81 8.56
C GLN A 28 26.92 -6.51 9.20
N ARG A 29 26.51 -6.04 10.39
CA ARG A 29 25.27 -6.43 11.09
C ARG A 29 24.29 -5.26 11.12
N THR A 30 23.05 -5.49 10.72
CA THR A 30 21.96 -4.51 10.75
C THR A 30 20.86 -4.92 11.74
N SER A 31 20.23 -3.95 12.40
CA SER A 31 19.09 -4.21 13.28
C SER A 31 18.03 -3.10 13.19
N THR A 32 16.76 -3.49 13.17
CA THR A 32 15.62 -2.58 13.02
C THR A 32 14.58 -2.86 14.10
N ARG A 33 14.09 -1.80 14.76
CA ARG A 33 12.97 -1.89 15.73
C ARG A 33 11.96 -0.78 15.43
N MET A 34 10.69 -1.14 15.36
CA MET A 34 9.59 -0.22 15.07
C MET A 34 8.61 -0.21 16.25
N ARG A 35 8.30 0.98 16.78
CA ARG A 35 7.19 1.21 17.73
C ARG A 35 6.27 2.24 17.11
N ALA A 36 4.97 2.21 17.45
CA ALA A 36 3.86 2.86 16.74
C ALA A 36 4.01 4.37 16.39
N MET A 37 5.01 5.09 16.92
CA MET A 37 5.23 6.52 16.64
C MET A 37 6.73 6.91 16.53
N GLN A 38 7.63 5.93 16.38
CA GLN A 38 9.07 6.15 16.25
C GLN A 38 9.70 5.03 15.41
N PHE A 39 10.52 5.41 14.43
CA PHE A 39 11.38 4.44 13.76
C PHE A 39 12.84 4.65 14.15
N ARG A 40 13.55 3.53 14.33
CA ARG A 40 14.98 3.50 14.57
C ARG A 40 15.62 2.46 13.66
N VAL A 41 16.62 2.88 12.91
CA VAL A 41 17.46 2.01 12.07
C VAL A 41 18.91 2.19 12.50
N SER A 42 19.61 1.09 12.73
CA SER A 42 21.03 1.10 13.06
C SER A 42 21.83 0.24 12.08
N VAL A 43 22.96 0.78 11.62
CA VAL A 43 23.92 0.09 10.74
C VAL A 43 25.33 0.27 11.28
N ASP A 44 26.10 -0.82 11.28
CA ASP A 44 27.52 -0.79 11.65
C ASP A 44 28.34 -0.63 10.36
N ILE A 45 29.19 0.40 10.30
CA ILE A 45 30.06 0.70 9.16
C ILE A 45 31.53 0.74 9.59
N ALA A 46 32.42 0.28 8.72
CA ALA A 46 33.86 0.21 8.98
C ALA A 46 34.57 1.55 8.76
N LEU A 47 34.02 2.62 9.34
CA LEU A 47 34.57 3.97 9.31
C LEU A 47 34.69 4.50 10.75
N GLU A 48 35.69 5.34 11.00
CA GLU A 48 35.80 6.10 12.24
C GLU A 48 34.63 7.10 12.37
N PRO A 49 34.15 7.40 13.59
CA PRO A 49 32.92 8.19 13.78
C PRO A 49 32.92 9.55 13.09
N SER A 50 34.05 10.26 13.06
CA SER A 50 34.18 11.54 12.35
C SER A 50 34.05 11.39 10.84
N VAL A 51 34.66 10.35 10.26
CA VAL A 51 34.60 10.08 8.81
C VAL A 51 33.20 9.63 8.42
N ALA A 52 32.61 8.74 9.21
CA ALA A 52 31.22 8.33 9.06
C ALA A 52 30.25 9.52 9.07
N PHE A 53 30.47 10.47 9.98
CA PHE A 53 29.67 11.68 10.08
C PHE A 53 29.76 12.56 8.83
N ASP A 54 30.97 12.83 8.35
CA ASP A 54 31.18 13.69 7.18
C ASP A 54 30.54 13.10 5.91
N GLU A 55 30.70 11.80 5.70
CA GLU A 55 30.09 11.07 4.58
C GLU A 55 28.55 11.11 4.65
N PHE A 56 27.96 10.82 5.81
CA PHE A 56 26.50 10.86 5.98
C PHE A 56 25.93 12.27 5.79
N VAL A 57 26.61 13.31 6.30
CA VAL A 57 26.18 14.71 6.11
C VAL A 57 26.25 15.11 4.64
N ALA A 58 27.29 14.69 3.93
CA ALA A 58 27.45 14.95 2.50
C ALA A 58 26.33 14.27 1.69
N GLU A 59 26.05 12.99 1.95
CA GLU A 59 25.00 12.24 1.28
C GLU A 59 23.61 12.84 1.56
N MET A 60 23.33 13.17 2.83
CA MET A 60 22.08 13.84 3.22
C MET A 60 21.90 15.17 2.49
N SER A 61 22.96 15.97 2.37
CA SER A 61 22.93 17.25 1.65
C SER A 61 22.60 17.06 0.17
N GLN A 62 23.20 16.05 -0.47
CA GLN A 62 22.91 15.71 -1.87
C GLN A 62 21.49 15.17 -2.05
N ALA A 63 21.02 14.32 -1.13
CA ALA A 63 19.66 13.80 -1.14
C ALA A 63 18.62 14.92 -1.05
N LEU A 64 18.83 15.89 -0.15
CA LEU A 64 17.98 17.08 -0.01
C LEU A 64 18.00 17.94 -1.28
N THR A 65 19.17 18.12 -1.90
CA THR A 65 19.30 18.91 -3.13
C THR A 65 18.50 18.30 -4.29
N ARG A 66 18.52 16.96 -4.45
CA ARG A 66 17.73 16.25 -5.48
C ARG A 66 16.23 16.47 -5.34
N VAL A 67 15.79 16.80 -4.13
CA VAL A 67 14.39 17.08 -3.82
C VAL A 67 14.09 18.58 -3.73
N GLY A 68 14.99 19.46 -4.19
CA GLY A 68 14.76 20.91 -4.19
C GLY A 68 14.85 21.55 -2.80
N MET A 69 15.49 20.86 -1.84
CA MET A 69 15.76 21.36 -0.50
C MET A 69 17.25 21.63 -0.32
N ARG A 70 17.60 22.56 0.56
CA ARG A 70 19.00 22.91 0.85
C ARG A 70 19.26 22.82 2.34
N LEU A 71 20.22 21.97 2.72
CA LEU A 71 20.79 21.96 4.07
C LEU A 71 21.90 23.00 4.17
N GLU A 72 21.81 23.85 5.18
CA GLU A 72 22.89 24.70 5.68
C GLU A 72 23.46 23.97 6.90
N PRO A 73 24.62 23.31 6.80
CA PRO A 73 25.16 22.50 7.89
C PRO A 73 25.74 23.35 9.02
N GLY A 74 25.80 22.77 10.22
CA GLY A 74 26.41 23.39 11.40
C GLY A 74 25.43 23.62 12.55
N LYS A 75 25.94 24.17 13.66
CA LYS A 75 25.20 24.35 14.92
C LYS A 75 23.95 25.22 14.79
N ASP A 76 24.01 26.24 13.93
CA ASP A 76 22.88 27.12 13.60
C ASP A 76 22.26 26.78 12.23
N GLY A 77 22.48 25.54 11.81
CA GLY A 77 22.09 25.03 10.51
C GLY A 77 20.58 24.98 10.32
N ARG A 78 20.17 25.04 9.06
CA ARG A 78 18.75 25.08 8.64
C ARG A 78 18.54 24.25 7.39
N ILE A 79 17.32 23.79 7.19
CA ILE A 79 16.90 23.19 5.93
C ILE A 79 15.84 24.08 5.30
N LEU A 80 16.04 24.41 4.02
CA LEU A 80 15.23 25.35 3.28
C LEU A 80 14.59 24.68 2.07
N GLU A 81 13.31 24.94 1.85
CA GLU A 81 12.60 24.63 0.60
C GLU A 81 12.29 25.97 -0.08
N GLY A 82 13.03 26.31 -1.13
CA GLY A 82 13.03 27.67 -1.69
C GLY A 82 13.48 28.72 -0.66
N LYS A 83 12.56 29.61 -0.25
CA LYS A 83 12.80 30.65 0.78
C LYS A 83 12.22 30.29 2.16
N VAL A 84 11.58 29.14 2.30
CA VAL A 84 10.87 28.74 3.52
C VAL A 84 11.77 27.84 4.36
N GLU A 85 11.92 28.17 5.64
CA GLU A 85 12.57 27.30 6.63
C GLU A 85 11.66 26.13 6.97
N VAL A 86 12.09 24.94 6.57
CA VAL A 86 11.38 23.65 6.76
C VAL A 86 12.09 22.75 7.76
N GLY A 87 13.33 23.06 8.14
CA GLY A 87 14.01 22.39 9.24
C GLY A 87 15.03 23.26 9.93
N ARG A 88 15.31 22.93 11.20
CA ARG A 88 16.25 23.63 12.06
C ARG A 88 17.11 22.64 12.81
N VAL A 89 18.42 22.85 12.78
CA VAL A 89 19.36 22.04 13.56
C VAL A 89 19.19 22.37 15.04
N LEU A 90 18.99 21.33 15.85
CA LEU A 90 18.92 21.40 17.31
C LEU A 90 20.23 20.97 17.97
N SER A 91 20.95 20.02 17.35
CA SER A 91 22.24 19.52 17.81
C SER A 91 23.13 19.25 16.59
N TRP A 92 24.38 19.72 16.65
CA TRP A 92 25.39 19.45 15.65
C TRP A 92 26.71 19.16 16.35
N LEU A 93 26.98 17.88 16.57
CA LEU A 93 28.17 17.37 17.24
C LEU A 93 28.91 16.45 16.26
N PRO A 94 29.94 16.97 15.55
CA PRO A 94 30.72 16.18 14.61
C PRO A 94 31.18 14.85 15.19
N GLY A 95 30.97 13.77 14.43
CA GLY A 95 31.31 12.40 14.84
C GLY A 95 30.46 11.82 15.96
N LYS A 96 29.39 12.49 16.40
CA LYS A 96 28.54 12.04 17.51
C LYS A 96 27.05 12.13 17.21
N GLU A 97 26.58 13.29 16.78
CA GLU A 97 25.14 13.53 16.63
C GLU A 97 24.83 14.65 15.63
N VAL A 98 23.77 14.45 14.86
CA VAL A 98 23.02 15.54 14.23
C VAL A 98 21.56 15.38 14.63
N LEU A 99 20.94 16.41 15.20
CA LEU A 99 19.51 16.44 15.50
C LEU A 99 18.91 17.66 14.83
N PHE A 100 17.79 17.49 14.15
CA PHE A 100 17.03 18.60 13.60
C PHE A 100 15.53 18.42 13.77
N GLU A 101 14.86 19.55 13.97
CA GLU A 101 13.42 19.67 13.81
C GLU A 101 13.09 19.85 12.34
N TRP A 102 11.97 19.26 11.92
CA TRP A 102 11.53 19.21 10.53
C TRP A 102 10.02 19.38 10.41
N ARG A 103 9.58 20.18 9.44
CA ARG A 103 8.18 20.35 9.04
C ARG A 103 8.06 20.54 7.52
N GLN A 104 6.93 20.23 6.92
CA GLN A 104 6.69 20.64 5.53
C GLN A 104 6.38 22.13 5.44
N ALA A 105 6.70 22.76 4.30
CA ALA A 105 6.41 24.17 4.08
C ALA A 105 4.90 24.52 4.23
N ASN A 106 4.02 23.56 3.95
CA ASN A 106 2.56 23.70 4.06
C ASN A 106 1.98 23.22 5.41
N TRP A 107 2.80 22.76 6.35
CA TRP A 107 2.36 22.42 7.72
C TRP A 107 2.24 23.67 8.58
N LYS A 108 1.43 23.61 9.64
CA LYS A 108 1.37 24.70 10.62
C LYS A 108 2.73 24.90 11.31
N PRO A 109 3.04 26.10 11.84
CA PRO A 109 4.34 26.36 12.46
C PRO A 109 4.66 25.47 13.67
N ASP A 110 3.65 25.00 14.39
CA ASP A 110 3.73 24.13 15.57
C ASP A 110 3.75 22.62 15.23
N GLU A 111 3.53 22.29 13.97
CA GLU A 111 3.50 20.93 13.42
C GLU A 111 4.94 20.51 13.02
N VAL A 112 5.74 20.05 13.99
CA VAL A 112 7.17 19.68 13.83
C VAL A 112 7.47 18.22 14.23
N THR A 113 8.32 17.54 13.45
CA THR A 113 8.93 16.24 13.78
C THR A 113 10.40 16.43 14.13
N LYS A 114 11.05 15.39 14.68
CA LYS A 114 12.48 15.39 14.94
C LYS A 114 13.18 14.22 14.27
N MET A 115 14.29 14.49 13.60
CA MET A 115 15.14 13.46 13.02
C MET A 115 16.55 13.58 13.61
N GLY A 116 17.05 12.47 14.13
CA GLY A 116 18.35 12.33 14.76
C GLY A 116 19.23 11.32 14.03
N LEU A 117 20.49 11.67 13.87
CA LEU A 117 21.58 10.79 13.46
C LEU A 117 22.53 10.67 14.65
N ARG A 118 22.89 9.45 15.03
CA ARG A 118 23.89 9.18 16.08
C ARG A 118 25.00 8.33 15.54
N PHE A 119 26.22 8.63 15.97
CA PHE A 119 27.44 7.96 15.56
C PHE A 119 28.12 7.43 16.82
N GLU A 120 28.06 6.12 17.03
CA GLU A 120 28.57 5.47 18.22
C GLU A 120 29.76 4.56 17.85
N PRO A 121 30.93 4.67 18.51
CA PRO A 121 32.04 3.79 18.23
C PRO A 121 31.67 2.33 18.59
N VAL A 122 31.99 1.41 17.70
CA VAL A 122 31.90 -0.05 17.89
C VAL A 122 33.27 -0.67 17.58
N PRO A 123 33.56 -1.92 18.02
CA PRO A 123 34.91 -2.50 17.90
C PRO A 123 35.54 -2.43 16.49
N ASP A 124 34.73 -2.51 15.44
CA ASP A 124 35.18 -2.54 14.04
C ASP A 124 34.70 -1.31 13.22
N GLY A 125 34.42 -0.19 13.89
CA GLY A 125 34.06 1.08 13.23
C GLY A 125 32.99 1.88 13.97
N THR A 126 31.93 2.29 13.29
CA THR A 126 30.87 3.16 13.82
C THR A 126 29.49 2.55 13.61
N ARG A 127 28.68 2.52 14.66
CA ARG A 127 27.23 2.33 14.54
C ARG A 127 26.58 3.67 14.23
N VAL A 128 26.00 3.78 13.05
CA VAL A 128 25.15 4.90 12.67
C VAL A 128 23.71 4.55 12.97
N THR A 129 23.07 5.33 13.84
CA THR A 129 21.65 5.16 14.18
C THR A 129 20.85 6.35 13.69
N ILE A 130 19.86 6.08 12.85
CA ILE A 130 18.87 7.05 12.40
C ILE A 130 17.62 6.87 13.24
N GLU A 131 17.18 7.94 13.88
CA GLU A 131 15.94 8.00 14.66
C GLU A 131 15.03 9.09 14.11
N HIS A 132 13.75 8.81 14.03
CA HIS A 132 12.74 9.84 13.75
C HIS A 132 11.61 9.72 14.76
N ASP A 133 11.39 10.79 15.51
CA ASP A 133 10.43 10.88 16.59
C ASP A 133 9.48 12.09 16.43
N GLN A 134 8.57 12.23 17.40
CA GLN A 134 7.55 13.30 17.45
C GLN A 134 6.52 13.29 16.30
N TRP A 135 6.29 12.12 15.70
CA TRP A 135 5.15 11.90 14.81
C TRP A 135 3.79 12.06 15.53
N GLY A 136 3.75 11.77 16.83
CA GLY A 136 2.51 11.84 17.63
C GLY A 136 1.96 13.25 17.83
N SER A 137 2.80 14.29 17.92
CA SER A 137 2.40 15.69 18.11
C SER A 137 1.88 16.33 16.82
N LEU A 138 2.26 15.77 15.68
CA LEU A 138 2.00 16.32 14.37
C LEU A 138 0.73 15.79 13.72
N LEU A 139 0.36 14.55 14.04
CA LEU A 139 -0.48 13.80 13.14
C LEU A 139 -1.64 13.02 13.76
N GLY A 140 -1.68 12.75 15.07
CA GLY A 140 -2.74 11.92 15.63
C GLY A 140 -3.08 10.70 14.73
N ASP A 141 -4.36 10.40 14.53
CA ASP A 141 -4.84 9.37 13.59
C ASP A 141 -4.75 9.76 12.09
N ARG A 142 -4.42 11.01 11.74
CA ARG A 142 -4.51 11.53 10.37
C ARG A 142 -3.34 11.14 9.45
N PHE A 143 -2.17 10.79 9.98
CA PHE A 143 -1.05 10.35 9.12
C PHE A 143 -1.24 8.98 8.54
N GLY A 144 -1.70 8.04 9.37
CA GLY A 144 -2.02 6.73 8.84
C GLY A 144 -3.21 6.84 7.87
N ASP A 145 -4.16 7.77 8.08
CA ASP A 145 -5.27 7.97 7.15
C ASP A 145 -4.73 8.42 5.79
N TRP A 146 -3.80 9.39 5.79
CA TRP A 146 -3.11 9.89 4.61
C TRP A 146 -2.22 8.83 3.94
N LEU A 147 -1.47 8.03 4.69
CA LEU A 147 -0.64 6.95 4.15
C LEU A 147 -1.52 5.84 3.54
N THR A 148 -2.57 5.42 4.24
CA THR A 148 -3.52 4.40 3.77
C THR A 148 -4.35 4.92 2.61
N ASP A 149 -4.75 6.19 2.62
CA ASP A 149 -5.38 6.83 1.45
C ASP A 149 -4.44 6.81 0.26
N ARG A 150 -3.19 7.24 0.42
CA ARG A 150 -2.24 7.34 -0.68
C ARG A 150 -1.78 5.99 -1.24
N HIS A 151 -1.83 4.91 -0.46
CA HIS A 151 -1.31 3.60 -0.89
C HIS A 151 -2.40 2.55 -1.14
N ALA A 152 -3.58 2.68 -0.51
CA ALA A 152 -4.62 1.65 -0.55
C ALA A 152 -6.00 2.19 -0.97
N ARG A 153 -6.55 3.22 -0.29
CA ARG A 153 -7.92 3.70 -0.55
C ARG A 153 -8.03 4.60 -1.78
N ARG A 154 -7.21 5.66 -1.87
CA ARG A 154 -7.16 6.64 -2.99
C ARG A 154 -5.74 6.79 -3.55
N PRO A 155 -5.17 5.70 -4.10
CA PRO A 155 -3.79 5.71 -4.53
C PRO A 155 -3.56 6.70 -5.68
N SER A 156 -2.48 7.49 -5.60
CA SER A 156 -2.18 8.55 -6.57
C SER A 156 -0.68 8.76 -6.80
N GLY A 157 -0.34 9.18 -8.03
CA GLY A 157 1.04 9.44 -8.46
C GLY A 157 1.73 8.26 -9.15
N ALA A 158 2.93 8.50 -9.70
CA ALA A 158 3.62 7.56 -10.59
C ALA A 158 3.90 6.19 -9.96
N GLN A 159 4.30 6.15 -8.68
CA GLN A 159 4.59 4.89 -7.96
C GLN A 159 3.32 4.06 -7.74
N ALA A 160 2.23 4.68 -7.30
CA ALA A 160 0.93 4.05 -7.18
C ALA A 160 0.46 3.48 -8.51
N ARG A 161 0.59 4.26 -9.60
CA ARG A 161 0.27 3.79 -10.95
C ARG A 161 1.11 2.59 -11.37
N ALA A 162 2.41 2.59 -11.08
CA ALA A 162 3.28 1.46 -11.41
C ALA A 162 2.86 0.19 -10.64
N GLY A 163 2.61 0.30 -9.33
CA GLY A 163 2.19 -0.83 -8.49
C GLY A 163 0.81 -1.39 -8.87
N TYR A 164 -0.18 -0.52 -9.12
CA TYR A 164 -1.53 -0.94 -9.49
C TYR A 164 -1.68 -1.32 -10.96
N ARG A 165 -0.72 -0.96 -11.82
CA ARG A 165 -0.67 -1.43 -13.21
C ARG A 165 -0.31 -2.91 -13.29
N ASP A 166 0.55 -3.38 -12.39
CA ASP A 166 0.90 -4.80 -12.30
C ASP A 166 1.00 -5.29 -10.84
N PRO A 167 -0.15 -5.51 -10.17
CA PRO A 167 -0.18 -5.85 -8.75
C PRO A 167 0.08 -7.36 -8.56
N VAL A 168 1.32 -7.81 -8.78
CA VAL A 168 1.71 -9.24 -8.76
C VAL A 168 1.23 -9.97 -7.51
N TYR A 169 1.34 -9.37 -6.32
CA TYR A 169 0.91 -9.99 -5.06
C TYR A 169 -0.62 -10.06 -4.87
N HIS A 170 -1.40 -9.35 -5.69
CA HIS A 170 -2.87 -9.43 -5.69
C HIS A 170 -3.40 -10.47 -6.68
N ARG A 171 -2.61 -10.83 -7.70
CA ARG A 171 -3.00 -11.80 -8.74
C ARG A 171 -3.48 -13.15 -8.19
N PRO A 172 -2.94 -13.72 -7.10
CA PRO A 172 -3.45 -14.98 -6.55
C PRO A 172 -4.92 -14.85 -6.12
N ASN A 173 -5.29 -13.69 -5.56
CA ASN A 173 -6.65 -13.38 -5.15
C ASN A 173 -7.57 -13.25 -6.38
N PHE A 174 -7.10 -12.57 -7.43
CA PHE A 174 -7.86 -12.47 -8.69
C PHE A 174 -8.12 -13.85 -9.29
N LYS A 175 -7.10 -14.72 -9.34
CA LYS A 175 -7.22 -16.07 -9.89
C LYS A 175 -8.21 -16.93 -9.13
N VAL A 176 -8.19 -16.90 -7.79
CA VAL A 176 -9.15 -17.69 -7.01
C VAL A 176 -10.58 -17.16 -7.18
N ILE A 177 -10.78 -15.84 -7.24
CA ILE A 177 -12.08 -15.21 -7.53
C ILE A 177 -12.57 -15.65 -8.91
N LEU A 178 -11.73 -15.55 -9.94
CA LEU A 178 -12.12 -15.87 -11.32
C LEU A 178 -12.37 -17.37 -11.53
N ARG A 179 -11.63 -18.23 -10.82
CA ARG A 179 -11.89 -19.68 -10.80
C ARG A 179 -13.28 -19.97 -10.22
N GLU A 180 -13.60 -19.36 -9.08
CA GLU A 180 -14.89 -19.53 -8.44
C GLU A 180 -16.04 -18.94 -9.26
N LEU A 181 -15.82 -17.78 -9.88
CA LEU A 181 -16.79 -17.20 -10.80
C LEU A 181 -17.02 -18.05 -12.03
N SER A 182 -16.02 -18.82 -12.50
CA SER A 182 -16.15 -19.69 -13.69
C SER A 182 -16.77 -18.93 -14.88
N LEU A 183 -16.15 -17.80 -15.24
CA LEU A 183 -16.70 -16.88 -16.24
C LEU A 183 -16.84 -17.52 -17.63
N THR A 184 -17.91 -17.13 -18.31
CA THR A 184 -18.25 -17.55 -19.67
C THR A 184 -18.46 -16.33 -20.58
N PRO A 185 -18.46 -16.49 -21.92
CA PRO A 185 -18.81 -15.40 -22.84
C PRO A 185 -20.20 -14.78 -22.61
N SER A 186 -21.12 -15.52 -21.99
CA SER A 186 -22.46 -15.02 -21.62
C SER A 186 -22.49 -14.18 -20.35
N ASP A 187 -21.40 -14.16 -19.57
CA ASP A 187 -21.35 -13.38 -18.34
C ASP A 187 -21.17 -11.88 -18.59
N PHE A 188 -21.77 -11.11 -17.70
CA PHE A 188 -21.52 -9.69 -17.54
C PHE A 188 -21.06 -9.43 -16.10
N LEU A 189 -19.74 -9.27 -15.94
CA LEU A 189 -19.08 -9.05 -14.66
C LEU A 189 -19.17 -7.58 -14.23
N LEU A 190 -19.44 -7.33 -12.95
CA LEU A 190 -19.15 -6.07 -12.29
C LEU A 190 -17.96 -6.24 -11.32
N GLU A 191 -16.92 -5.44 -11.45
CA GLU A 191 -15.90 -5.29 -10.40
C GLU A 191 -16.11 -3.98 -9.64
N VAL A 192 -16.19 -4.06 -8.30
CA VAL A 192 -16.32 -2.89 -7.41
C VAL A 192 -14.99 -2.67 -6.68
N GLY A 193 -14.42 -1.47 -6.83
CA GLY A 193 -13.08 -1.11 -6.39
C GLY A 193 -12.00 -1.75 -7.27
N CYS A 194 -12.06 -1.50 -8.58
CA CYS A 194 -11.22 -2.18 -9.57
C CYS A 194 -9.74 -1.78 -9.55
N GLY A 195 -9.35 -0.73 -8.83
CA GLY A 195 -7.99 -0.20 -8.83
C GLY A 195 -7.50 0.06 -10.26
N GLY A 196 -6.29 -0.40 -10.59
CA GLY A 196 -5.72 -0.31 -11.93
C GLY A 196 -6.32 -1.26 -12.98
N GLY A 197 -7.33 -2.06 -12.64
CA GLY A 197 -8.07 -2.91 -13.59
C GLY A 197 -7.35 -4.20 -13.99
N ALA A 198 -6.47 -4.73 -13.15
CA ALA A 198 -5.70 -5.94 -13.43
C ALA A 198 -6.57 -7.23 -13.42
N LEU A 199 -7.56 -7.33 -12.53
CA LEU A 199 -8.53 -8.44 -12.55
C LEU A 199 -9.33 -8.45 -13.86
N LEU A 200 -9.76 -7.27 -14.34
CA LEU A 200 -10.49 -7.13 -15.61
C LEU A 200 -9.72 -7.70 -16.80
N GLN A 201 -8.41 -7.44 -16.88
CA GLN A 201 -7.57 -7.98 -17.96
C GLN A 201 -7.62 -9.51 -18.01
N GLU A 202 -7.62 -10.17 -16.85
CA GLU A 202 -7.70 -11.62 -16.76
C GLU A 202 -9.13 -12.12 -17.03
N ALA A 203 -10.14 -11.48 -16.43
CA ALA A 203 -11.55 -11.81 -16.61
C ALA A 203 -12.00 -11.78 -18.08
N LEU A 204 -11.58 -10.74 -18.81
CA LEU A 204 -11.97 -10.50 -20.20
C LEU A 204 -11.41 -11.54 -21.19
N ARG A 205 -10.48 -12.42 -20.75
CA ARG A 205 -10.00 -13.57 -21.54
C ARG A 205 -11.05 -14.66 -21.68
N SER A 206 -12.02 -14.72 -20.77
CA SER A 206 -13.16 -15.64 -20.88
C SER A 206 -14.12 -15.29 -22.03
N GLY A 207 -13.96 -14.12 -22.65
CA GLY A 207 -14.88 -13.57 -23.64
C GLY A 207 -16.09 -12.85 -23.04
N CYS A 208 -16.19 -12.77 -21.70
CA CYS A 208 -17.27 -12.07 -21.03
C CYS A 208 -17.24 -10.56 -21.33
N ARG A 209 -18.33 -9.87 -20.94
CA ARG A 209 -18.37 -8.41 -20.83
C ARG A 209 -18.10 -8.02 -19.38
N ALA A 210 -17.59 -6.81 -19.16
CA ALA A 210 -17.32 -6.31 -17.82
C ALA A 210 -17.73 -4.84 -17.68
N ALA A 211 -18.10 -4.46 -16.46
CA ALA A 211 -18.12 -3.10 -15.99
C ALA A 211 -17.30 -3.01 -14.70
N ALA A 212 -16.74 -1.84 -14.43
CA ALA A 212 -15.91 -1.62 -13.27
C ALA A 212 -16.17 -0.25 -12.67
N VAL A 213 -16.13 -0.17 -11.34
CA VAL A 213 -16.16 1.09 -10.60
C VAL A 213 -14.99 1.20 -9.65
N ASP A 214 -14.50 2.41 -9.47
CA ASP A 214 -13.57 2.76 -8.40
C ASP A 214 -13.85 4.21 -7.98
N HIS A 215 -13.68 4.52 -6.70
CA HIS A 215 -13.92 5.87 -6.18
C HIS A 215 -12.69 6.79 -6.36
N SER A 216 -11.53 6.23 -6.75
CA SER A 216 -10.32 6.98 -7.06
C SER A 216 -10.28 7.35 -8.55
N PRO A 217 -10.36 8.65 -8.91
CA PRO A 217 -10.28 9.08 -10.31
C PRO A 217 -8.99 8.63 -11.00
N GLU A 218 -7.90 8.55 -10.25
CA GLU A 218 -6.59 8.13 -10.78
C GLU A 218 -6.57 6.64 -11.12
N MET A 219 -7.24 5.81 -10.32
CA MET A 219 -7.40 4.37 -10.59
C MET A 219 -8.33 4.14 -11.77
N VAL A 220 -9.45 4.87 -11.85
CA VAL A 220 -10.34 4.85 -13.02
C VAL A 220 -9.57 5.16 -14.29
N LYS A 221 -8.77 6.23 -14.29
CA LYS A 221 -7.93 6.61 -15.43
C LYS A 221 -6.92 5.51 -15.77
N LEU A 222 -6.24 4.94 -14.78
CA LEU A 222 -5.28 3.86 -14.99
C LEU A 222 -5.96 2.60 -15.57
N ALA A 223 -7.09 2.18 -15.02
CA ALA A 223 -7.86 1.04 -15.50
C ALA A 223 -8.32 1.23 -16.95
N GLN A 224 -8.73 2.46 -17.30
CA GLN A 224 -9.08 2.81 -18.68
C GLN A 224 -7.88 2.72 -19.63
N GLU A 225 -6.71 3.20 -19.23
CA GLU A 225 -5.48 3.10 -20.04
C GLU A 225 -5.04 1.64 -20.23
N VAL A 226 -5.03 0.86 -19.14
CA VAL A 226 -4.59 -0.54 -19.08
C VAL A 226 -5.52 -1.46 -19.86
N ASN A 227 -6.80 -1.11 -19.98
CA ASN A 227 -7.83 -1.88 -20.68
C ASN A 227 -8.40 -1.16 -21.92
N HIS A 228 -7.64 -0.23 -22.50
CA HIS A 228 -8.08 0.62 -23.61
C HIS A 228 -8.74 -0.15 -24.75
N ASP A 229 -8.17 -1.27 -25.18
CA ASP A 229 -8.68 -2.05 -26.32
C ASP A 229 -10.02 -2.71 -26.01
N ALA A 230 -10.22 -3.22 -24.79
CA ALA A 230 -11.50 -3.78 -24.38
C ALA A 230 -12.60 -2.72 -24.31
N ILE A 231 -12.26 -1.49 -23.91
CA ILE A 231 -13.17 -0.33 -23.90
C ILE A 231 -13.53 0.07 -25.33
N LYS A 232 -12.52 0.18 -26.21
CA LYS A 232 -12.72 0.48 -27.64
C LYS A 232 -13.61 -0.55 -28.32
N GLN A 233 -13.48 -1.83 -27.93
CA GLN A 233 -14.33 -2.94 -28.39
C GLN A 233 -15.70 -3.00 -27.70
N ARG A 234 -16.02 -2.08 -26.78
CA ARG A 234 -17.26 -2.06 -25.98
C ARG A 234 -17.49 -3.33 -25.13
N ARG A 235 -16.41 -4.04 -24.79
CA ARG A 235 -16.42 -5.20 -23.88
C ARG A 235 -16.23 -4.79 -22.42
N LEU A 236 -15.65 -3.62 -22.18
CA LEU A 236 -15.45 -3.06 -20.84
C LEU A 236 -16.00 -1.62 -20.73
N GLU A 237 -16.62 -1.33 -19.59
CA GLU A 237 -17.00 0.02 -19.16
C GLU A 237 -16.36 0.30 -17.79
N VAL A 238 -15.64 1.42 -17.63
CA VAL A 238 -15.02 1.81 -16.35
C VAL A 238 -15.52 3.18 -15.93
N ARG A 239 -16.05 3.31 -14.72
CA ARG A 239 -16.65 4.55 -14.19
C ARG A 239 -16.10 4.90 -12.81
N GLU A 240 -16.04 6.20 -12.52
CA GLU A 240 -15.88 6.68 -11.15
C GLU A 240 -17.22 6.57 -10.42
N ALA A 241 -17.25 5.86 -9.29
CA ALA A 241 -18.42 5.77 -8.43
C ALA A 241 -18.06 5.27 -7.02
N GLU A 242 -18.86 5.66 -6.03
CA GLU A 242 -18.83 5.06 -4.70
C GLU A 242 -19.49 3.67 -4.74
N ALA A 243 -18.99 2.75 -3.91
CA ALA A 243 -19.39 1.35 -3.93
C ALA A 243 -20.85 1.11 -3.48
N ASP A 244 -21.41 2.03 -2.71
CA ASP A 244 -22.78 2.04 -2.20
C ASP A 244 -23.77 2.79 -3.11
N GLN A 245 -23.29 3.38 -4.22
CA GLN A 245 -24.08 4.17 -5.16
C GLN A 245 -23.71 3.83 -6.61
N LEU A 246 -24.02 2.60 -7.02
CA LEU A 246 -23.60 2.07 -8.31
C LEU A 246 -24.45 2.68 -9.45
N PRO A 247 -23.83 3.28 -10.49
CA PRO A 247 -24.54 4.01 -11.55
C PRO A 247 -25.12 3.06 -12.62
N PHE A 248 -25.73 1.96 -12.20
CA PHE A 248 -26.25 0.91 -13.05
C PHE A 248 -27.70 0.55 -12.70
N PRO A 249 -28.52 0.16 -13.68
CA PRO A 249 -29.87 -0.32 -13.42
C PRO A 249 -29.88 -1.66 -12.69
N ASN A 250 -31.03 -1.97 -12.10
CA ASN A 250 -31.26 -3.25 -11.41
C ASN A 250 -31.06 -4.42 -12.38
N GLY A 251 -30.48 -5.52 -11.90
CA GLY A 251 -30.41 -6.76 -12.69
C GLY A 251 -29.48 -6.75 -13.91
N LYS A 252 -28.56 -5.78 -14.02
CA LYS A 252 -27.67 -5.64 -15.18
C LYS A 252 -26.59 -6.72 -15.28
N PHE A 253 -26.08 -7.23 -14.16
CA PHE A 253 -24.88 -8.07 -14.12
C PHE A 253 -25.19 -9.51 -13.76
N THR A 254 -24.53 -10.48 -14.38
CA THR A 254 -24.68 -11.89 -14.01
C THR A 254 -23.77 -12.28 -12.85
N CYS A 255 -22.70 -11.52 -12.64
CA CYS A 255 -21.78 -11.74 -11.54
C CYS A 255 -21.11 -10.45 -11.07
N ALA A 256 -20.67 -10.43 -9.81
CA ALA A 256 -19.93 -9.32 -9.24
C ALA A 256 -18.71 -9.81 -8.44
N ALA A 257 -17.67 -8.96 -8.39
CA ALA A 257 -16.44 -9.21 -7.68
C ALA A 257 -15.94 -8.00 -6.87
N LEU A 258 -15.27 -8.27 -5.76
CA LEU A 258 -14.48 -7.32 -4.98
C LEU A 258 -13.18 -8.01 -4.55
N THR A 259 -12.06 -7.30 -4.61
CA THR A 259 -10.77 -7.84 -4.15
C THR A 259 -10.08 -6.87 -3.21
N ASN A 260 -9.90 -7.26 -1.94
CA ASN A 260 -9.20 -6.46 -0.92
C ASN A 260 -9.80 -5.06 -0.66
N VAL A 261 -11.07 -4.86 -1.02
CA VAL A 261 -11.79 -3.58 -0.79
C VAL A 261 -12.62 -3.62 0.49
N PHE A 262 -13.14 -4.80 0.85
CA PHE A 262 -14.22 -4.96 1.83
C PHE A 262 -13.90 -4.34 3.21
N GLY A 263 -12.68 -4.53 3.72
CA GLY A 263 -12.26 -3.98 5.01
C GLY A 263 -12.08 -2.47 5.06
N PHE A 264 -12.15 -1.77 3.92
CA PHE A 264 -12.08 -0.31 3.82
C PHE A 264 -13.46 0.34 3.63
N LEU A 265 -14.53 -0.45 3.47
CA LEU A 265 -15.87 0.07 3.23
C LEU A 265 -16.42 0.72 4.51
N PRO A 266 -16.89 1.98 4.46
CA PRO A 266 -17.52 2.62 5.62
C PRO A 266 -18.80 1.91 6.06
N ASP A 267 -19.60 1.45 5.09
CA ASP A 267 -20.80 0.66 5.30
C ASP A 267 -20.82 -0.55 4.33
N PRO A 268 -20.25 -1.70 4.73
CA PRO A 268 -20.24 -2.88 3.88
C PRO A 268 -21.64 -3.45 3.61
N HIS A 269 -22.62 -3.23 4.50
CA HIS A 269 -23.99 -3.73 4.29
C HIS A 269 -24.66 -2.97 3.16
N ALA A 270 -24.58 -1.64 3.16
CA ALA A 270 -25.10 -0.80 2.08
C ALA A 270 -24.49 -1.17 0.71
N VAL A 271 -23.18 -1.42 0.67
CA VAL A 271 -22.48 -1.86 -0.55
C VAL A 271 -22.99 -3.22 -1.03
N LEU A 272 -23.18 -4.19 -0.12
CA LEU A 272 -23.72 -5.51 -0.47
C LEU A 272 -25.17 -5.41 -1.00
N VAL A 273 -26.00 -4.56 -0.40
CA VAL A 273 -27.37 -4.27 -0.87
C VAL A 273 -27.33 -3.69 -2.29
N GLU A 274 -26.43 -2.77 -2.55
CA GLU A 274 -26.30 -2.11 -3.86
C GLU A 274 -25.76 -3.06 -4.94
N ILE A 275 -24.78 -3.90 -4.61
CA ILE A 275 -24.32 -4.99 -5.49
C ILE A 275 -25.47 -5.95 -5.78
N ARG A 276 -26.22 -6.36 -4.75
CA ARG A 276 -27.38 -7.24 -4.94
C ARG A 276 -28.41 -6.59 -5.86
N ARG A 277 -28.65 -5.28 -5.75
CA ARG A 277 -29.60 -4.55 -6.62
C ARG A 277 -29.23 -4.69 -8.09
N VAL A 278 -27.96 -4.49 -8.43
CA VAL A 278 -27.48 -4.51 -9.82
C VAL A 278 -27.22 -5.92 -10.36
N LEU A 279 -27.09 -6.94 -9.52
CA LEU A 279 -27.03 -8.34 -9.95
C LEU A 279 -28.38 -8.81 -10.51
N ALA A 280 -28.37 -9.64 -11.56
CA ALA A 280 -29.52 -10.32 -12.12
C ALA A 280 -30.05 -11.40 -11.15
N LYS A 281 -31.25 -11.91 -11.44
CA LYS A 281 -31.70 -13.14 -10.79
C LYS A 281 -30.71 -14.27 -11.10
N ASP A 282 -30.45 -15.13 -10.12
CA ASP A 282 -29.46 -16.21 -10.16
C ASP A 282 -28.01 -15.68 -10.33
N GLY A 283 -27.80 -14.38 -10.07
CA GLY A 283 -26.50 -13.74 -10.11
C GLY A 283 -25.63 -14.13 -8.91
N ARG A 284 -24.31 -14.15 -9.12
CA ARG A 284 -23.33 -14.56 -8.10
C ARG A 284 -22.38 -13.45 -7.71
N LEU A 285 -22.11 -13.33 -6.41
CA LEU A 285 -21.10 -12.45 -5.84
C LEU A 285 -19.97 -13.31 -5.30
N VAL A 286 -18.74 -13.00 -5.70
CA VAL A 286 -17.52 -13.59 -5.14
C VAL A 286 -16.59 -12.48 -4.72
N PHE A 287 -16.20 -12.41 -3.46
CA PHE A 287 -15.21 -11.43 -3.02
C PHE A 287 -14.13 -12.02 -2.14
N PHE A 288 -12.94 -11.44 -2.22
CA PHE A 288 -11.80 -11.80 -1.40
C PHE A 288 -11.44 -10.66 -0.44
N THR A 289 -11.20 -11.01 0.82
CA THR A 289 -10.73 -10.06 1.84
C THR A 289 -9.71 -10.68 2.78
N VAL A 290 -9.03 -9.82 3.56
CA VAL A 290 -8.00 -10.21 4.51
C VAL A 290 -8.63 -10.63 5.84
N SER A 291 -8.16 -11.74 6.42
CA SER A 291 -8.66 -12.25 7.69
C SER A 291 -7.98 -11.57 8.89
N PRO A 292 -8.56 -11.64 10.10
CA PRO A 292 -7.97 -11.09 11.32
C PRO A 292 -6.53 -11.55 11.58
N GLU A 293 -6.19 -12.77 11.19
CA GLU A 293 -4.86 -13.38 11.31
C GLU A 293 -3.79 -12.66 10.46
N MET A 294 -4.20 -11.95 9.41
CA MET A 294 -3.29 -11.18 8.55
C MET A 294 -2.89 -9.82 9.15
N ARG A 295 -3.48 -9.39 10.27
CA ARG A 295 -3.17 -8.11 10.90
C ARG A 295 -1.69 -8.03 11.31
N GLY A 296 -0.99 -7.00 10.83
CA GLY A 296 0.42 -6.76 11.15
C GLY A 296 1.42 -7.57 10.32
N THR A 297 0.94 -8.36 9.35
CA THR A 297 1.80 -9.09 8.40
C THR A 297 2.25 -8.18 7.26
N ILE A 298 3.08 -8.69 6.33
CA ILE A 298 3.46 -7.95 5.11
C ILE A 298 2.25 -7.67 4.21
N ALA A 299 1.19 -8.49 4.27
CA ALA A 299 -0.04 -8.28 3.51
C ALA A 299 -0.91 -7.15 4.11
N ALA A 300 -0.84 -6.94 5.43
CA ALA A 300 -1.53 -5.85 6.11
C ALA A 300 -0.65 -5.24 7.23
N PRO A 301 0.42 -4.51 6.87
CA PRO A 301 1.32 -3.89 7.84
C PRO A 301 0.65 -2.69 8.51
N GLU A 302 1.15 -2.30 9.69
CA GLU A 302 0.79 -1.00 10.26
C GLU A 302 1.46 0.15 9.47
N PRO A 303 0.79 1.32 9.29
CA PRO A 303 -0.48 1.73 9.90
C PRO A 303 -1.74 1.33 9.08
N MET A 304 -1.61 0.52 8.03
CA MET A 304 -2.76 0.11 7.20
C MET A 304 -3.67 -0.86 7.94
N ALA A 305 -3.11 -1.81 8.68
CA ALA A 305 -3.87 -2.75 9.51
C ALA A 305 -4.80 -2.04 10.51
N SER A 306 -4.40 -0.94 11.14
CA SER A 306 -5.26 -0.15 12.03
C SER A 306 -6.46 0.51 11.33
N ARG A 307 -6.48 0.54 9.98
CA ARG A 307 -7.54 1.15 9.15
C ARG A 307 -8.36 0.16 8.37
N ILE A 308 -8.02 -1.12 8.47
CA ILE A 308 -8.79 -2.22 7.90
C ILE A 308 -9.68 -2.75 9.02
N HIS A 309 -10.98 -2.81 8.74
CA HIS A 309 -11.86 -3.67 9.52
C HIS A 309 -11.64 -5.12 9.08
N PHE A 310 -11.15 -5.95 10.01
CA PHE A 310 -10.96 -7.38 9.77
C PHE A 310 -12.18 -8.13 10.27
N TYR A 311 -12.92 -8.73 9.35
CA TYR A 311 -14.14 -9.47 9.65
C TYR A 311 -13.83 -10.95 9.90
N LYS A 312 -14.53 -11.56 10.85
CA LYS A 312 -14.58 -13.02 10.99
C LYS A 312 -15.47 -13.63 9.89
N ASP A 313 -15.26 -14.91 9.61
CA ASP A 313 -16.02 -15.65 8.59
C ASP A 313 -17.53 -15.56 8.85
N GLU A 314 -17.96 -15.66 10.12
CA GLU A 314 -19.37 -15.56 10.51
C GLU A 314 -19.95 -14.17 10.29
N GLU A 315 -19.15 -13.12 10.46
CA GLU A 315 -19.57 -11.73 10.24
C GLU A 315 -19.77 -11.45 8.76
N LEU A 316 -18.86 -11.93 7.91
CA LEU A 316 -19.00 -11.86 6.44
C LEU A 316 -20.27 -12.60 5.97
N MET A 317 -20.48 -13.82 6.48
CA MET A 317 -21.68 -14.59 6.16
C MET A 317 -22.96 -13.88 6.61
N LYS A 318 -22.95 -13.30 7.80
CA LYS A 318 -24.10 -12.56 8.36
C LYS A 318 -24.42 -11.33 7.51
N LEU A 319 -23.43 -10.49 7.21
CA LEU A 319 -23.60 -9.27 6.39
C LEU A 319 -24.21 -9.58 5.02
N ALA A 320 -23.70 -10.61 4.32
CA ALA A 320 -24.23 -11.01 3.02
C ALA A 320 -25.67 -11.55 3.10
N ARG A 321 -26.01 -12.32 4.14
CA ARG A 321 -27.39 -12.79 4.36
C ARG A 321 -28.35 -11.63 4.68
N GLU A 322 -27.91 -10.69 5.52
CA GLU A 322 -28.69 -9.48 5.86
C GLU A 322 -28.87 -8.55 4.65
N ALA A 323 -27.97 -8.58 3.68
CA ALA A 323 -28.12 -7.89 2.40
C ALA A 323 -29.06 -8.64 1.43
N GLY A 324 -29.53 -9.83 1.79
CA GLY A 324 -30.50 -10.63 1.02
C GLY A 324 -29.88 -11.65 0.07
N PHE A 325 -28.59 -11.95 0.18
CA PHE A 325 -27.99 -13.08 -0.52
C PHE A 325 -28.34 -14.41 0.16
N VAL A 326 -28.36 -15.48 -0.63
CA VAL A 326 -28.55 -16.86 -0.19
C VAL A 326 -27.30 -17.70 -0.50
N ASP A 327 -27.26 -18.94 0.01
CA ASP A 327 -26.15 -19.88 -0.17
C ASP A 327 -24.77 -19.29 0.14
N VAL A 328 -24.73 -18.44 1.17
CA VAL A 328 -23.52 -17.73 1.55
C VAL A 328 -22.55 -18.67 2.28
N ARG A 329 -21.35 -18.80 1.73
CA ARG A 329 -20.20 -19.48 2.36
C ARG A 329 -18.95 -18.61 2.33
N VAL A 330 -18.07 -18.84 3.30
CA VAL A 330 -16.71 -18.30 3.34
C VAL A 330 -15.75 -19.47 3.29
N GLU A 331 -14.80 -19.41 2.37
CA GLU A 331 -13.73 -20.39 2.24
C GLU A 331 -12.39 -19.74 2.50
N ARG A 332 -11.44 -20.55 2.99
CA ARG A 332 -10.06 -20.12 3.23
C ARG A 332 -9.12 -20.93 2.34
N PRO A 333 -9.00 -20.57 1.04
CA PRO A 333 -8.24 -21.36 0.08
C PRO A 333 -6.74 -21.26 0.34
N ASN A 334 -5.99 -22.33 0.01
CA ASN A 334 -4.54 -22.23 -0.14
C ASN A 334 -4.24 -21.45 -1.44
N LEU A 335 -3.55 -20.32 -1.31
CA LEU A 335 -3.24 -19.45 -2.45
C LEU A 335 -1.90 -19.77 -3.13
N GLU A 336 -1.07 -20.65 -2.56
CA GLU A 336 0.23 -21.02 -3.12
C GLU A 336 0.16 -21.47 -4.60
N PRO A 337 -0.76 -22.36 -5.03
CA PRO A 337 -0.84 -22.77 -6.43
C PRO A 337 -1.10 -21.59 -7.37
N PHE A 338 -1.92 -20.63 -6.92
CA PHE A 338 -2.24 -19.42 -7.68
C PHE A 338 -1.11 -18.40 -7.67
N ALA A 339 -0.34 -18.33 -6.58
CA ALA A 339 0.87 -17.51 -6.48
C ALA A 339 1.93 -17.96 -7.49
N ARG A 340 2.15 -19.28 -7.61
CA ARG A 340 3.04 -19.86 -8.62
C ARG A 340 2.56 -19.53 -10.03
N GLU A 341 1.27 -19.74 -10.31
CA GLU A 341 0.67 -19.42 -11.62
C GLU A 341 0.75 -17.92 -11.96
N ALA A 342 0.63 -17.05 -10.94
CA ALA A 342 0.73 -15.61 -11.09
C ALA A 342 2.15 -15.09 -11.31
N GLY A 343 3.18 -15.95 -11.17
CA GLY A 343 4.58 -15.57 -11.28
C GLY A 343 5.13 -14.85 -10.06
N VAL A 344 4.56 -15.10 -8.87
CA VAL A 344 5.15 -14.63 -7.61
C VAL A 344 6.52 -15.29 -7.41
N PRO A 345 7.57 -14.55 -6.99
CA PRO A 345 8.89 -15.13 -6.73
C PRO A 345 8.85 -16.28 -5.73
N GLU A 346 9.67 -17.32 -5.95
CA GLU A 346 9.65 -18.57 -5.17
C GLU A 346 9.83 -18.32 -3.66
N GLU A 347 10.71 -17.39 -3.31
CA GLU A 347 10.99 -16.97 -1.94
C GLU A 347 9.77 -16.35 -1.22
N HIS A 348 8.76 -15.90 -1.96
CA HIS A 348 7.55 -15.29 -1.42
C HIS A 348 6.33 -16.23 -1.45
N ILE A 349 6.43 -17.39 -2.10
CA ILE A 349 5.31 -18.33 -2.24
C ILE A 349 4.77 -18.80 -0.89
N GLN A 350 5.65 -19.03 0.09
CA GLN A 350 5.25 -19.47 1.43
C GLN A 350 4.28 -18.50 2.13
N ALA A 351 4.29 -17.20 1.78
CA ALA A 351 3.34 -16.24 2.33
C ALA A 351 1.89 -16.49 1.89
N PHE A 352 1.68 -17.30 0.86
CA PHE A 352 0.37 -17.64 0.30
C PHE A 352 -0.13 -19.03 0.74
N SER A 353 0.64 -19.78 1.52
CA SER A 353 0.24 -21.11 2.01
C SER A 353 -0.69 -21.05 3.22
N GLY A 354 -0.65 -19.94 3.95
CA GLY A 354 -1.52 -19.69 5.10
C GLY A 354 -2.96 -19.52 4.61
N ARG A 355 -3.89 -20.28 5.18
CA ARG A 355 -5.33 -20.17 4.88
C ARG A 355 -5.92 -18.92 5.56
N ASP A 356 -5.28 -17.79 5.31
CA ASP A 356 -5.47 -16.52 6.01
C ASP A 356 -6.22 -15.51 5.10
N GLY A 357 -6.53 -15.92 3.87
CA GLY A 357 -7.43 -15.21 2.98
C GLY A 357 -8.87 -15.70 3.14
N GLN A 358 -9.84 -14.80 3.07
CA GLN A 358 -11.27 -15.16 3.08
C GLN A 358 -11.87 -14.93 1.69
N LEU A 359 -12.30 -16.02 1.05
CA LEU A 359 -13.08 -16.01 -0.18
C LEU A 359 -14.56 -16.22 0.15
N THR A 360 -15.36 -15.17 0.00
CA THR A 360 -16.81 -15.24 0.23
C THR A 360 -17.54 -15.47 -1.08
N ILE A 361 -18.45 -16.43 -1.09
CA ILE A 361 -19.36 -16.72 -2.21
C ILE A 361 -20.79 -16.53 -1.74
N ALA A 362 -21.60 -15.86 -2.56
CA ALA A 362 -22.99 -15.55 -2.27
C ALA A 362 -23.84 -15.55 -3.54
N LEU A 363 -25.08 -16.04 -3.47
CA LEU A 363 -26.00 -16.10 -4.60
C LEU A 363 -27.19 -15.15 -4.40
N LYS A 364 -27.70 -14.60 -5.50
CA LYS A 364 -28.95 -13.84 -5.54
C LYS A 364 -30.04 -14.70 -6.16
N THR A 365 -31.11 -14.98 -5.42
CA THR A 365 -32.33 -15.63 -5.92
C THR A 365 -33.45 -14.65 -6.27
#